data_AF-A0A3R7J013-F1
#
_entry.id   AF-A0A3R7J013-F1
#
_cell.length_a   1.000
_cell.length_b   1.000
_cell.length_c   1.000
_cell.angle_alpha   90.00
_cell.angle_beta   90.00
_cell.angle_gamma   90.00
#
_symmetry.space_group_name_H-M   'P 1'
#
loop_
_entity.id
_entity.type
_entity.pdbx_description
1 polymer ?
#
loop_
_entity_poly.entity_id
_entity_poly.type
_entity_poly.pdbx_seq_one_letter_code
_entity_poly.pdbx_strand_id
1 'polypeptide(L)'
;MEDKSKDSALRQSEEAGTSNANGEIETFDTAQFIQTGEVGIFMCDMRSTPTDDAVTCNNRLLTPLTRQERPIIGEKQWLYLEKALKKKSVMAFVLCLEFPLILTDATHIDAMREDASNSGVDHIQEEASGRWKLYDRQTIFQHWVSCRRQLEQLLTLLFRWKAKRRGREIVVLSGGMRVGLDTLLQDRETQLSIRSLTAGPLTARVEPSFDDMPLEGTACPTFIASESQLDEQFTFSHSLITSKNYLLTHIGITRELVDQPGTSDEEVTALTRYLHNGREFTAALEVLFEKHQFAEAARMEELRSKHRRRQRGPEELRASLRAVFTELWKVLPDAHRRQVAYFQDEFVFDFLLGYLAPTLFEDDSDLDDDAERPPLEFAAFSTLCRDFIFNSCVLHLSLRMHQEDERKKITLQRADAQRQASERAAQRVQQQQEQAEEAAKLEKLRLEDPEAYARRMLAEQEQALREKRAKVEGAREQRKAEKMRDVEEELAIAKEQRKLDKLAESGDQHEYQHRRELLAVRARKLQERKRHREAEEARRREKKEKKKKEHAAQQ
;
A
#
# COMPACT_ATOMS: atom_id res chain seq x y z
N MET A 1 -18.00 -32.84 -49.79
CA MET A 1 -17.42 -31.56 -50.25
C MET A 1 -18.08 -30.46 -49.44
N GLU A 2 -17.85 -30.43 -48.13
CA GLU A 2 -16.64 -30.00 -47.41
C GLU A 2 -16.63 -28.49 -47.14
N ASP A 3 -16.72 -28.24 -45.84
CA ASP A 3 -15.95 -27.26 -45.07
C ASP A 3 -16.49 -25.82 -44.91
N LYS A 4 -17.47 -25.66 -44.01
CA LYS A 4 -17.64 -24.46 -43.16
C LYS A 4 -18.37 -24.82 -41.85
N SER A 5 -17.68 -25.52 -40.94
CA SER A 5 -18.13 -25.70 -39.57
C SER A 5 -16.94 -25.99 -38.65
N LYS A 6 -16.14 -24.96 -38.34
CA LYS A 6 -15.11 -25.09 -37.29
C LYS A 6 -14.63 -23.80 -36.59
N ASP A 7 -15.24 -22.64 -36.81
CA ASP A 7 -14.73 -21.36 -36.28
C ASP A 7 -15.58 -20.67 -35.20
N SER A 8 -16.59 -21.33 -34.62
CA SER A 8 -17.39 -20.73 -33.53
C SER A 8 -17.26 -21.40 -32.16
N ALA A 9 -16.26 -22.27 -31.96
CA ALA A 9 -16.11 -23.09 -30.74
C ALA A 9 -14.82 -22.83 -29.94
N LEU A 10 -14.10 -21.72 -30.19
CA LEU A 10 -12.90 -21.34 -29.45
C LEU A 10 -12.96 -19.87 -29.04
N ARG A 11 -13.73 -19.56 -27.99
CA ARG A 11 -13.63 -18.30 -27.19
C ARG A 11 -14.51 -18.34 -25.93
N GLN A 12 -14.59 -19.49 -25.25
CA GLN A 12 -15.23 -19.62 -23.93
C GLN A 12 -14.37 -20.49 -23.01
N SER A 13 -13.47 -19.83 -22.28
CA SER A 13 -12.73 -20.22 -21.06
C SER A 13 -11.45 -19.36 -21.07
N GLU A 14 -11.07 -18.56 -20.08
CA GLU A 14 -10.96 -18.84 -18.66
C GLU A 14 -11.14 -17.53 -17.85
N GLU A 15 -12.29 -17.34 -17.22
CA GLU A 15 -12.39 -16.58 -15.96
C GLU A 15 -13.03 -17.50 -14.93
N ALA A 16 -12.25 -18.48 -14.48
CA ALA A 16 -12.65 -19.35 -13.38
C ALA A 16 -12.47 -18.60 -12.06
N GLY A 17 -13.54 -17.94 -11.60
CA GLY A 17 -13.74 -17.66 -10.19
C GLY A 17 -13.89 -19.00 -9.45
N THR A 18 -12.92 -19.35 -8.60
CA THR A 18 -12.99 -20.56 -7.77
C THR A 18 -14.02 -20.34 -6.65
N SER A 19 -15.16 -21.02 -6.72
CA SER A 19 -16.15 -21.11 -5.65
C SER A 19 -15.71 -22.13 -4.60
N ASN A 20 -15.78 -21.78 -3.31
CA ASN A 20 -15.72 -22.77 -2.23
C ASN A 20 -17.06 -23.49 -2.08
N ALA A 21 -17.04 -24.66 -1.43
CA ALA A 21 -18.13 -25.62 -1.28
C ALA A 21 -19.43 -25.09 -0.62
N ASN A 22 -19.49 -23.82 -0.21
CA ASN A 22 -20.65 -23.20 0.43
C ASN A 22 -21.34 -22.11 -0.39
N GLY A 23 -20.97 -21.87 -1.65
CA GLY A 23 -21.73 -20.99 -2.55
C GLY A 23 -21.78 -19.51 -2.14
N GLU A 24 -20.91 -19.06 -1.24
CA GLU A 24 -20.74 -17.63 -0.95
C GLU A 24 -19.90 -16.98 -2.06
N ILE A 25 -20.50 -16.02 -2.77
CA ILE A 25 -19.78 -15.10 -3.64
C ILE A 25 -19.00 -14.17 -2.69
N GLU A 26 -17.72 -14.44 -2.47
CA GLU A 26 -16.82 -13.49 -1.82
C GLU A 26 -16.82 -12.20 -2.66
N THR A 27 -17.45 -11.15 -2.15
CA THR A 27 -17.25 -9.79 -2.65
C THR A 27 -15.77 -9.46 -2.45
N PHE A 28 -14.99 -9.61 -3.52
CA PHE A 28 -13.57 -9.31 -3.53
C PHE A 28 -13.34 -7.88 -3.06
N ASP A 29 -12.60 -7.73 -1.96
CA ASP A 29 -12.13 -6.43 -1.48
C ASP A 29 -11.08 -5.91 -2.47
N THR A 30 -11.57 -5.28 -3.53
CA THR A 30 -10.81 -4.72 -4.67
C THR A 30 -9.82 -3.63 -4.25
N ALA A 31 -9.82 -3.22 -2.97
CA ALA A 31 -8.96 -2.17 -2.45
C ALA A 31 -7.49 -2.61 -2.23
N GLN A 32 -7.21 -3.88 -1.93
CA GLN A 32 -5.85 -4.31 -1.55
C GLN A 32 -4.95 -4.64 -2.74
N PHE A 33 -5.50 -5.01 -3.90
CA PHE A 33 -4.71 -5.32 -5.08
C PHE A 33 -5.32 -4.71 -6.34
N ILE A 34 -4.57 -3.83 -6.99
CA ILE A 34 -4.93 -3.14 -8.22
C ILE A 34 -4.00 -3.65 -9.32
N GLN A 35 -4.55 -3.99 -10.49
CA GLN A 35 -3.75 -4.38 -11.64
C GLN A 35 -4.02 -3.42 -12.80
N THR A 36 -2.96 -2.81 -13.32
CA THR A 36 -2.99 -1.93 -14.49
C THR A 36 -2.05 -2.52 -15.54
N GLY A 37 -2.62 -3.25 -16.51
CA GLY A 37 -1.86 -3.98 -17.51
C GLY A 37 -0.95 -5.05 -16.89
N GLU A 38 0.36 -4.91 -17.11
CA GLU A 38 1.39 -5.82 -16.57
C GLU A 38 1.93 -5.37 -15.20
N VAL A 39 1.42 -4.26 -14.66
CA VAL A 39 1.77 -3.76 -13.32
C VAL A 39 0.71 -4.22 -12.31
N GLY A 40 1.15 -4.88 -11.24
CA GLY A 40 0.33 -5.18 -10.07
C GLY A 40 0.74 -4.31 -8.90
N ILE A 41 -0.20 -3.66 -8.23
CA ILE A 41 0.01 -2.83 -7.06
C ILE A 41 -0.70 -3.48 -5.89
N PHE A 42 0.02 -3.82 -4.82
CA PHE A 42 -0.53 -4.38 -3.60
C PHE A 42 -0.39 -3.39 -2.46
N MET A 43 -1.49 -3.06 -1.80
CA MET A 43 -1.54 -2.16 -0.66
C MET A 43 -1.63 -2.99 0.62
N CYS A 44 -0.56 -2.99 1.42
CA CYS A 44 -0.58 -3.60 2.73
C CYS A 44 -1.31 -2.70 3.73
N ASP A 45 -1.97 -3.35 4.69
CA ASP A 45 -2.47 -2.71 5.90
C ASP A 45 -1.74 -3.35 7.07
N MET A 46 -0.77 -2.63 7.62
CA MET A 46 0.07 -3.06 8.75
C MET A 46 -0.53 -2.66 10.11
N ARG A 47 -1.58 -1.82 10.12
CA ARG A 47 -2.17 -1.26 11.35
C ARG A 47 -3.34 -2.07 11.88
N SER A 48 -4.09 -2.72 10.99
CA SER A 48 -5.25 -3.55 11.30
C SER A 48 -4.90 -4.90 11.94
N THR A 49 -3.65 -5.34 11.82
CA THR A 49 -3.20 -6.68 12.25
C THR A 49 -3.24 -6.82 13.78
N PRO A 50 -4.07 -7.73 14.33
CA PRO A 50 -4.10 -8.00 15.76
C PRO A 50 -2.77 -8.53 16.29
N THR A 51 -2.42 -8.20 17.52
CA THR A 51 -1.15 -8.62 18.15
C THR A 51 -1.07 -10.12 18.41
N ASP A 52 -2.20 -10.78 18.55
CA ASP A 52 -2.35 -12.22 18.81
C ASP A 52 -2.78 -13.02 17.57
N ASP A 53 -2.68 -12.41 16.38
CA ASP A 53 -3.06 -13.09 15.14
C ASP A 53 -2.13 -14.28 14.85
N ALA A 54 -2.74 -15.41 14.49
CA ALA A 54 -2.02 -16.64 14.22
C ALA A 54 -1.58 -16.66 12.75
N VAL A 55 -0.36 -16.19 12.50
CA VAL A 55 0.22 -16.14 11.16
C VAL A 55 1.17 -17.31 10.95
N THR A 56 0.93 -18.08 9.88
CA THR A 56 1.78 -19.20 9.44
C THR A 56 2.48 -18.90 8.12
N CYS A 57 2.18 -17.77 7.47
CA CYS A 57 2.71 -17.39 6.16
C CYS A 57 2.43 -18.49 5.12
N ASN A 58 1.18 -18.96 5.05
CA ASN A 58 0.78 -20.11 4.24
C ASN A 58 1.59 -21.38 4.60
N ASN A 59 1.63 -21.71 5.90
CA ASN A 59 2.35 -22.86 6.47
C ASN A 59 3.87 -22.87 6.25
N ARG A 60 4.49 -21.72 5.94
CA ARG A 60 5.96 -21.60 5.84
C ARG A 60 6.63 -21.43 7.19
N LEU A 61 5.93 -20.84 8.16
CA LEU A 61 6.39 -20.76 9.54
C LEU A 61 6.05 -22.08 10.25
N LEU A 62 7.08 -22.91 10.46
CA LEU A 62 6.93 -24.22 11.12
C LEU A 62 6.59 -24.12 12.60
N THR A 63 7.09 -23.08 13.27
CA THR A 63 6.73 -22.74 14.65
C THR A 63 5.87 -21.48 14.66
N PRO A 64 4.88 -21.35 15.55
CA PRO A 64 4.13 -20.12 15.71
C PRO A 64 5.07 -18.93 16.01
N LEU A 65 4.67 -17.72 15.62
CA LEU A 65 5.35 -16.51 16.06
C LEU A 65 5.29 -16.40 17.59
N THR A 66 6.37 -15.95 18.21
CA THR A 66 6.40 -15.75 19.66
C THR A 66 5.60 -14.51 20.03
N ARG A 67 5.23 -14.35 21.33
CA ARG A 67 4.54 -13.13 21.80
C ARG A 67 5.34 -11.85 21.61
N GLN A 68 6.66 -11.94 21.44
CA GLN A 68 7.55 -10.81 21.18
C GLN A 68 7.61 -10.47 19.68
N GLU A 69 7.34 -11.44 18.81
CA GLU A 69 7.28 -11.29 17.36
C GLU A 69 5.85 -11.01 16.92
N ARG A 70 5.40 -9.77 17.13
CA ARG A 70 4.08 -9.33 16.64
C ARG A 70 4.00 -9.52 15.12
N PRO A 71 2.95 -10.16 14.57
CA PRO A 71 2.75 -10.19 13.13
C PRO A 71 2.48 -8.79 12.59
N ILE A 72 3.11 -8.49 11.45
CA ILE A 72 3.02 -7.21 10.75
C ILE A 72 1.79 -7.19 9.84
N ILE A 73 1.62 -8.25 9.06
CA ILE A 73 0.41 -8.48 8.26
C ILE A 73 -0.24 -9.80 8.68
N GLY A 74 -1.58 -9.82 8.73
CA GLY A 74 -2.33 -11.03 9.10
C GLY A 74 -2.32 -12.12 8.02
N GLU A 75 -2.67 -13.35 8.41
CA GLU A 75 -2.64 -14.53 7.52
C GLU A 75 -3.54 -14.33 6.27
N LYS A 76 -4.70 -13.70 6.46
CA LYS A 76 -5.61 -13.40 5.33
C LYS A 76 -4.94 -12.49 4.29
N GLN A 77 -4.26 -11.44 4.73
CA GLN A 77 -3.56 -10.51 3.84
C GLN A 77 -2.35 -11.19 3.17
N TRP A 78 -1.64 -12.05 3.91
CA TRP A 78 -0.57 -12.88 3.38
C TRP A 78 -1.03 -13.77 2.21
N LEU A 79 -2.14 -14.49 2.39
CA LEU A 79 -2.71 -15.34 1.34
C LEU A 79 -3.15 -14.52 0.11
N TYR A 80 -3.65 -13.30 0.31
CA TYR A 80 -3.97 -12.40 -0.80
C TYR A 80 -2.73 -11.91 -1.55
N LEU A 81 -1.66 -11.57 -0.85
CA LEU A 81 -0.37 -11.21 -1.47
C LEU A 81 0.13 -12.36 -2.35
N GLU A 82 0.11 -13.60 -1.85
CA GLU A 82 0.49 -14.77 -2.65
C GLU A 82 -0.40 -14.98 -3.86
N LYS A 83 -1.71 -14.77 -3.71
CA LYS A 83 -2.67 -14.87 -4.82
C LYS A 83 -2.38 -13.81 -5.88
N ALA A 84 -2.06 -12.58 -5.49
CA ALA A 84 -1.66 -11.51 -6.40
C ALA A 84 -0.39 -11.86 -7.17
N LEU A 85 0.64 -12.37 -6.48
CA LEU A 85 1.90 -12.82 -7.09
C LEU A 85 1.72 -14.03 -8.02
N LYS A 86 0.67 -14.84 -7.85
CA LYS A 86 0.36 -15.96 -8.76
C LYS A 86 -0.18 -15.51 -10.12
N LYS A 87 -0.57 -14.24 -10.31
CA LYS A 87 -1.08 -13.74 -11.59
C LYS A 87 0.04 -13.73 -12.64
N LYS A 88 -0.12 -14.55 -13.70
CA LYS A 88 0.88 -14.72 -14.77
C LYS A 88 1.11 -13.46 -15.61
N SER A 89 0.09 -12.59 -15.73
CA SER A 89 0.14 -11.35 -16.49
C SER A 89 0.96 -10.23 -15.84
N VAL A 90 1.30 -10.36 -14.56
CA VAL A 90 2.07 -9.34 -13.84
C VAL A 90 3.57 -9.53 -14.08
N MET A 91 4.21 -8.46 -14.57
CA MET A 91 5.65 -8.35 -14.80
C MET A 91 6.31 -7.39 -13.82
N ALA A 92 5.65 -6.29 -13.48
CA ALA A 92 6.11 -5.40 -12.42
C ALA A 92 5.18 -5.48 -11.22
N PHE A 93 5.73 -5.62 -10.03
CA PHE A 93 4.97 -5.68 -8.78
C PHE A 93 5.37 -4.53 -7.86
N VAL A 94 4.40 -3.70 -7.51
CA VAL A 94 4.57 -2.60 -6.56
C VAL A 94 3.96 -3.02 -5.24
N LEU A 95 4.79 -3.11 -4.21
CA LEU A 95 4.35 -3.43 -2.85
C LEU A 95 4.35 -2.14 -2.02
N CYS A 96 3.17 -1.64 -1.68
CA CYS A 96 3.00 -0.44 -0.87
C CYS A 96 2.87 -0.82 0.61
N LEU A 97 3.73 -0.26 1.45
CA LEU A 97 3.84 -0.51 2.88
C LEU A 97 3.76 0.81 3.65
N GLU A 98 3.25 0.79 4.88
CA GLU A 98 3.26 1.99 5.72
C GLU A 98 4.65 2.32 6.27
N PHE A 99 5.46 1.31 6.58
CA PHE A 99 6.83 1.47 7.08
C PHE A 99 7.84 0.73 6.17
N PRO A 100 9.10 1.19 6.11
CA PRO A 100 10.15 0.53 5.34
C PRO A 100 10.39 -0.90 5.80
N LEU A 101 10.82 -1.76 4.86
CA LEU A 101 11.17 -3.14 5.19
C LEU A 101 12.34 -3.20 6.18
N ILE A 102 13.39 -2.43 5.93
CA ILE A 102 14.62 -2.39 6.72
C ILE A 102 15.15 -0.95 6.75
N LEU A 103 15.64 -0.51 7.91
CA LEU A 103 16.41 0.74 8.12
C LEU A 103 17.77 0.52 8.80
N THR A 104 17.93 -0.64 9.43
CA THR A 104 19.13 -1.03 10.19
C THR A 104 19.15 -2.54 10.34
N ASP A 105 20.30 -3.08 10.71
CA ASP A 105 20.43 -4.49 11.05
C ASP A 105 19.59 -4.90 12.29
N ALA A 106 19.36 -6.19 12.40
CA ALA A 106 18.65 -6.79 13.53
C ALA A 106 19.36 -6.58 14.87
N THR A 107 20.69 -6.53 14.90
CA THR A 107 21.49 -6.40 16.12
C THR A 107 21.26 -5.06 16.83
N HIS A 108 21.08 -3.99 16.06
CA HIS A 108 20.73 -2.68 16.60
C HIS A 108 19.37 -2.70 17.31
N ILE A 109 18.39 -3.42 16.75
CA ILE A 109 17.05 -3.59 17.34
C ILE A 109 17.09 -4.45 18.61
N ASP A 110 17.96 -5.45 18.67
CA ASP A 110 18.14 -6.25 19.89
C ASP A 110 18.76 -5.43 21.01
N ALA A 111 19.83 -4.68 20.72
CA ALA A 111 20.45 -3.76 21.67
C ALA A 111 19.43 -2.73 22.20
N MET A 112 18.62 -2.18 21.30
CA MET A 112 17.49 -1.30 21.63
C MET A 112 16.48 -1.96 22.58
N ARG A 113 16.11 -3.21 22.36
CA ARG A 113 15.17 -3.94 23.25
C ARG A 113 15.77 -4.20 24.63
N GLU A 114 17.05 -4.54 24.69
CA GLU A 114 17.78 -4.76 25.94
C GLU A 114 17.90 -3.45 26.75
N ASP A 115 18.25 -2.35 26.11
CA ASP A 115 18.33 -1.03 26.74
C ASP A 115 16.97 -0.52 27.22
N ALA A 116 15.90 -0.78 26.45
CA ALA A 116 14.54 -0.47 26.84
C ALA A 116 14.09 -1.27 28.08
N SER A 117 14.55 -2.51 28.23
CA SER A 117 14.26 -3.33 29.43
C SER A 117 15.06 -2.91 30.66
N ASN A 118 16.21 -2.24 30.48
CA ASN A 118 17.13 -1.85 31.55
C ASN A 118 16.97 -0.39 32.04
N SER A 119 16.33 0.48 31.25
CA SER A 119 16.19 1.91 31.55
C SER A 119 14.83 2.26 32.17
N GLY A 120 14.83 2.62 33.46
CA GLY A 120 13.69 3.26 34.15
C GLY A 120 13.59 4.76 33.87
N VAL A 121 13.96 5.20 32.66
CA VAL A 121 14.12 6.62 32.30
C VAL A 121 12.81 7.20 31.75
N ASP A 122 12.51 8.43 32.16
CA ASP A 122 11.28 9.17 31.85
C ASP A 122 11.18 9.52 30.34
N HIS A 123 10.02 9.26 29.73
CA HIS A 123 9.78 9.39 28.28
C HIS A 123 10.12 10.78 27.70
N ILE A 124 10.02 11.83 28.52
CA ILE A 124 10.26 13.23 28.11
C ILE A 124 11.75 13.53 27.95
N GLN A 125 12.64 12.82 28.67
CA GLN A 125 14.09 12.97 28.51
C GLN A 125 14.64 12.14 27.34
N GLU A 126 13.99 11.03 26.98
CA GLU A 126 14.41 10.17 25.86
C GLU A 126 14.21 10.84 24.49
N GLU A 127 13.07 11.50 24.24
CA GLU A 127 12.82 12.27 23.01
C GLU A 127 13.83 13.41 22.82
N ALA A 128 14.21 14.10 23.92
CA ALA A 128 15.19 15.18 23.88
C ALA A 128 16.63 14.71 23.64
N SER A 129 16.94 13.44 23.95
CA SER A 129 18.28 12.87 23.80
C SER A 129 18.61 12.39 22.38
N GLY A 130 17.62 12.34 21.48
CA GLY A 130 17.82 11.82 20.12
C GLY A 130 18.29 10.36 20.06
N ARG A 131 18.11 9.57 21.13
CA ARG A 131 18.59 8.18 21.22
C ARG A 131 17.93 7.22 20.22
N TRP A 132 16.76 7.60 19.71
CA TRP A 132 15.86 6.74 18.94
C TRP A 132 15.59 7.35 17.55
N LYS A 133 16.65 7.80 16.84
CA LYS A 133 16.53 8.58 15.59
C LYS A 133 15.78 7.85 14.46
N LEU A 134 15.92 6.51 14.39
CA LEU A 134 15.40 5.70 13.28
C LEU A 134 14.12 4.94 13.60
N TYR A 135 13.85 4.64 14.87
CA TYR A 135 12.68 3.88 15.29
C TYR A 135 12.17 4.46 16.59
N ASP A 136 10.88 4.79 16.61
CA ASP A 136 10.21 5.14 17.86
C ASP A 136 9.88 3.87 18.64
N ARG A 137 10.26 3.85 19.92
CA ARG A 137 10.00 2.75 20.86
C ARG A 137 8.52 2.34 20.91
N GLN A 138 7.60 3.28 20.73
CA GLN A 138 6.15 3.02 20.72
C GLN A 138 5.65 2.39 19.41
N THR A 139 6.40 2.50 18.33
CA THR A 139 5.97 2.04 17.01
C THR A 139 6.85 0.91 16.46
N ILE A 140 8.00 0.62 17.08
CA ILE A 140 8.97 -0.40 16.64
C ILE A 140 8.35 -1.76 16.34
N PHE A 141 7.33 -2.19 17.09
CA PHE A 141 6.61 -3.45 16.87
C PHE A 141 5.80 -3.49 15.57
N GLN A 142 5.57 -2.34 14.93
CA GLN A 142 4.89 -2.20 13.63
C GLN A 142 5.88 -2.33 12.46
N HIS A 143 7.18 -2.31 12.72
CA HIS A 143 8.20 -2.43 11.68
C HIS A 143 8.53 -3.88 11.40
N TRP A 144 8.81 -4.17 10.13
CA TRP A 144 9.15 -5.52 9.65
C TRP A 144 10.32 -6.16 10.39
N VAL A 145 11.33 -5.36 10.77
CA VAL A 145 12.50 -5.82 11.54
C VAL A 145 12.13 -6.41 12.91
N SER A 146 10.96 -6.03 13.47
CA SER A 146 10.47 -6.59 14.74
C SER A 146 9.90 -8.00 14.60
N CYS A 147 9.56 -8.44 13.39
CA CYS A 147 9.06 -9.77 13.07
C CYS A 147 9.94 -10.42 11.99
N ARG A 148 11.21 -10.68 12.33
CA ARG A 148 12.26 -11.16 11.40
C ARG A 148 11.82 -12.36 10.58
N ARG A 149 11.15 -13.32 11.22
CA ARG A 149 10.67 -14.54 10.57
C ARG A 149 9.62 -14.24 9.50
N GLN A 150 8.72 -13.29 9.73
CA GLN A 150 7.75 -12.90 8.71
C GLN A 150 8.40 -12.08 7.58
N LEU A 151 9.37 -11.21 7.90
CA LEU A 151 10.14 -10.45 6.92
C LEU A 151 10.96 -11.40 6.00
N GLU A 152 11.65 -12.38 6.57
CA GLU A 152 12.41 -13.39 5.83
C GLU A 152 11.51 -14.15 4.84
N GLN A 153 10.32 -14.58 5.30
CA GLN A 153 9.35 -15.24 4.42
C GLN A 153 8.84 -14.31 3.31
N LEU A 154 8.73 -13.00 3.57
CA LEU A 154 8.31 -12.01 2.58
C LEU A 154 9.41 -11.85 1.53
N LEU A 155 10.65 -11.61 1.95
CA LEU A 155 11.80 -11.48 1.05
C LEU A 155 11.96 -12.73 0.19
N THR A 156 11.92 -13.91 0.81
CA THR A 156 11.95 -15.20 0.10
C THR A 156 10.83 -15.31 -0.94
N LEU A 157 9.59 -14.91 -0.59
CA LEU A 157 8.46 -14.93 -1.51
C LEU A 157 8.67 -13.98 -2.69
N LEU A 158 9.14 -12.77 -2.44
CA LEU A 158 9.39 -11.73 -3.45
C LEU A 158 10.53 -12.13 -4.39
N PHE A 159 11.71 -12.50 -3.86
CA PHE A 159 12.84 -12.95 -4.68
C PHE A 159 12.49 -14.20 -5.49
N ARG A 160 11.79 -15.17 -4.91
CA ARG A 160 11.31 -16.35 -5.64
C ARG A 160 10.32 -15.97 -6.74
N TRP A 161 9.47 -14.96 -6.54
CA TRP A 161 8.57 -14.49 -7.59
C TRP A 161 9.32 -13.80 -8.73
N LYS A 162 10.31 -12.97 -8.40
CA LYS A 162 11.21 -12.30 -9.35
C LYS A 162 11.99 -13.32 -10.17
N ALA A 163 12.57 -14.32 -9.53
CA ALA A 163 13.35 -15.40 -10.16
C ALA A 163 12.53 -16.28 -11.12
N LYS A 164 11.22 -16.45 -10.88
CA LYS A 164 10.36 -17.33 -11.69
C LYS A 164 10.23 -16.94 -13.16
N ARG A 165 10.42 -15.66 -13.50
CA ARG A 165 10.31 -15.19 -14.89
C ARG A 165 11.27 -14.02 -15.11
N ARG A 166 12.15 -14.16 -16.10
CA ARG A 166 13.07 -13.10 -16.50
C ARG A 166 12.31 -11.82 -16.87
N GLY A 167 12.84 -10.68 -16.46
CA GLY A 167 12.24 -9.36 -16.68
C GLY A 167 11.17 -8.99 -15.66
N ARG A 168 10.93 -9.81 -14.62
CA ARG A 168 10.10 -9.39 -13.49
C ARG A 168 10.81 -8.37 -12.62
N GLU A 169 10.07 -7.35 -12.23
CA GLU A 169 10.57 -6.28 -11.37
C GLU A 169 9.69 -6.12 -10.14
N ILE A 170 10.31 -5.83 -9.00
CA ILE A 170 9.61 -5.55 -7.75
C ILE A 170 10.11 -4.21 -7.24
N VAL A 171 9.16 -3.32 -6.96
CA VAL A 171 9.45 -2.06 -6.28
C VAL A 171 8.64 -2.04 -4.99
N VAL A 172 9.32 -1.79 -3.88
CA VAL A 172 8.66 -1.58 -2.59
C VAL A 172 8.55 -0.08 -2.38
N LEU A 173 7.34 0.39 -2.06
CA LEU A 173 7.07 1.77 -1.71
C LEU A 173 6.70 1.83 -0.25
N SER A 174 7.33 2.71 0.50
CA SER A 174 7.07 2.88 1.93
C SER A 174 7.11 4.34 2.34
N GLY A 175 6.61 4.63 3.54
CA GLY A 175 6.62 5.97 4.11
C GLY A 175 6.66 5.91 5.62
N GLY A 176 5.91 6.80 6.28
CA GLY A 176 5.73 6.76 7.74
C GLY A 176 6.95 7.17 8.55
N MET A 177 8.12 7.28 7.91
CA MET A 177 9.38 7.70 8.51
C MET A 177 9.67 9.16 8.21
N ARG A 178 10.49 9.79 9.05
CA ARG A 178 10.98 11.17 8.86
C ARG A 178 12.19 11.25 7.91
N VAL A 179 12.31 10.30 6.97
CA VAL A 179 13.46 10.15 6.08
C VAL A 179 13.04 9.68 4.68
N GLY A 180 13.75 10.18 3.65
CA GLY A 180 13.70 9.65 2.29
C GLY A 180 14.86 8.69 2.04
N LEU A 181 14.57 7.46 1.59
CA LEU A 181 15.59 6.42 1.36
C LEU A 181 15.39 5.71 0.02
N ASP A 182 16.49 5.46 -0.68
CA ASP A 182 16.57 4.46 -1.74
C ASP A 182 17.34 3.25 -1.23
N THR A 183 16.63 2.18 -0.94
CA THR A 183 17.21 0.96 -0.40
C THR A 183 17.31 -0.10 -1.49
N LEU A 184 18.51 -0.60 -1.75
CA LEU A 184 18.72 -1.77 -2.60
C LEU A 184 18.79 -3.01 -1.71
N LEU A 185 17.80 -3.90 -1.83
CA LEU A 185 17.81 -5.22 -1.21
C LEU A 185 18.40 -6.22 -2.20
N GLN A 186 19.37 -7.01 -1.77
CA GLN A 186 20.04 -8.00 -2.60
C GLN A 186 19.98 -9.38 -1.96
N ASP A 187 19.62 -10.38 -2.77
CA ASP A 187 19.77 -11.79 -2.43
C ASP A 187 21.13 -12.26 -2.92
N ARG A 188 22.04 -12.61 -1.99
CA ARG A 188 23.40 -13.06 -2.31
C ARG A 188 23.45 -14.40 -3.03
N GLU A 189 22.43 -15.25 -2.85
CA GLU A 189 22.39 -16.55 -3.52
C GLU A 189 21.99 -16.39 -4.98
N THR A 190 20.91 -15.66 -5.25
CA THR A 190 20.39 -15.48 -6.62
C THR A 190 20.98 -14.29 -7.37
N GLN A 191 21.70 -13.40 -6.68
CA GLN A 191 22.23 -12.13 -7.18
C GLN A 191 21.15 -11.19 -7.75
N LEU A 192 19.88 -11.44 -7.39
CA LEU A 192 18.77 -10.57 -7.74
C LEU A 192 18.69 -9.41 -6.75
N SER A 193 18.13 -8.30 -7.20
CA SER A 193 17.88 -7.14 -6.36
C SER A 193 16.42 -6.67 -6.42
N ILE A 194 15.98 -6.04 -5.33
CA ILE A 194 14.68 -5.38 -5.18
C ILE A 194 14.95 -3.97 -4.70
N ARG A 195 14.35 -2.98 -5.36
CA ARG A 195 14.46 -1.58 -4.95
C ARG A 195 13.32 -1.23 -3.99
N SER A 196 13.66 -0.64 -2.86
CA SER A 196 12.72 -0.21 -1.82
C SER A 196 12.86 1.28 -1.58
N LEU A 197 11.84 2.04 -1.99
CA LEU A 197 11.81 3.49 -1.92
C LEU A 197 10.97 3.93 -0.72
N THR A 198 11.56 4.75 0.15
CA THR A 198 10.88 5.35 1.30
C THR A 198 10.67 6.83 1.03
N ALA A 199 9.42 7.29 1.07
CA ALA A 199 9.09 8.70 0.99
C ALA A 199 9.13 9.34 2.39
N GLY A 200 9.73 10.53 2.47
CA GLY A 200 9.71 11.36 3.68
C GLY A 200 8.31 11.92 3.98
N PRO A 201 8.12 12.55 5.15
CA PRO A 201 6.83 13.03 5.59
C PRO A 201 6.42 14.32 4.85
N LEU A 202 5.19 14.39 4.34
CA LEU A 202 4.70 15.58 3.63
C LEU A 202 4.55 16.83 4.53
N THR A 203 4.17 16.63 5.79
CA THR A 203 3.83 17.72 6.73
C THR A 203 4.68 17.71 8.00
N ALA A 204 5.60 16.76 8.15
CA ALA A 204 6.45 16.66 9.34
C ALA A 204 7.88 17.07 9.00
N ARG A 205 8.64 17.43 10.04
CA ARG A 205 10.05 17.76 9.89
C ARG A 205 10.81 16.49 9.47
N VAL A 206 11.60 16.60 8.40
CA VAL A 206 12.61 15.60 8.04
C VAL A 206 13.69 15.61 9.12
N GLU A 207 14.10 14.45 9.60
CA GLU A 207 15.12 14.37 10.65
C GLU A 207 16.47 14.91 10.11
N PRO A 208 17.15 15.85 10.79
CA PRO A 208 18.30 16.56 10.23
C PRO A 208 19.64 15.81 10.35
N SER A 209 19.77 14.80 11.23
CA SER A 209 21.04 14.07 11.40
C SER A 209 20.87 12.57 11.09
N PHE A 210 21.39 12.13 9.96
CA PHE A 210 21.48 10.70 9.59
C PHE A 210 22.91 10.17 9.53
N ASP A 211 23.89 10.95 10.00
CA ASP A 211 25.33 10.60 9.94
C ASP A 211 25.65 9.26 10.64
N ASP A 212 24.82 8.87 11.61
CA ASP A 212 24.96 7.63 12.38
C ASP A 212 24.13 6.46 11.79
N MET A 213 23.41 6.64 10.68
CA MET A 213 22.59 5.57 10.08
C MET A 213 23.50 4.55 9.37
N PRO A 214 23.36 3.24 9.66
CA PRO A 214 24.10 2.23 8.91
C PRO A 214 23.61 2.21 7.47
N LEU A 215 24.48 2.59 6.53
CA LEU A 215 24.16 2.64 5.10
C LEU A 215 24.15 1.26 4.45
N GLU A 216 24.65 0.23 5.11
CA GLU A 216 24.65 -1.15 4.62
C GLU A 216 24.56 -2.14 5.77
N GLY A 217 24.03 -3.33 5.49
CA GLY A 217 23.96 -4.39 6.49
C GLY A 217 23.19 -5.63 6.04
N THR A 218 22.91 -6.50 7.00
CA THR A 218 22.15 -7.75 6.80
C THR A 218 20.68 -7.53 7.15
N ALA A 219 19.81 -7.84 6.20
CA ALA A 219 18.37 -7.61 6.29
C ALA A 219 17.67 -8.56 7.28
N CYS A 220 18.10 -9.83 7.33
CA CYS A 220 17.51 -10.86 8.19
C CYS A 220 18.58 -11.89 8.63
N PRO A 221 19.29 -11.68 9.75
CA PRO A 221 20.03 -12.78 10.36
C PRO A 221 19.02 -13.74 11.00
N THR A 222 18.98 -14.99 10.52
CA THR A 222 18.05 -16.02 11.00
C THR A 222 18.46 -16.58 12.36
N PHE A 223 17.47 -17.02 13.14
CA PHE A 223 17.61 -17.69 14.45
C PHE A 223 17.82 -19.21 14.35
N ILE A 224 18.07 -19.75 13.16
CA ILE A 224 18.16 -21.21 13.03
C ILE A 224 19.52 -21.67 13.57
N ALA A 225 19.48 -22.14 14.81
CA ALA A 225 20.51 -22.87 15.51
C ALA A 225 20.93 -24.12 14.71
N SER A 226 21.79 -23.93 13.72
CA SER A 226 22.74 -24.92 13.24
C SER A 226 24.06 -24.19 12.99
N GLU A 227 25.14 -24.69 13.59
CA GLU A 227 26.50 -24.13 13.64
C GLU A 227 27.21 -24.01 12.27
N SER A 228 26.49 -23.76 11.19
CA SER A 228 27.03 -23.65 9.84
C SER A 228 26.49 -22.40 9.15
N GLN A 229 27.35 -21.37 9.14
CA GLN A 229 27.31 -20.12 8.40
C GLN A 229 26.32 -19.06 8.92
N LEU A 230 26.90 -17.89 9.24
CA LEU A 230 26.20 -16.62 9.41
C LEU A 230 25.37 -16.38 8.14
N ASP A 231 24.05 -16.52 8.26
CA ASP A 231 23.14 -16.47 7.12
C ASP A 231 22.95 -15.01 6.68
N GLU A 232 23.86 -14.55 5.82
CA GLU A 232 23.85 -13.22 5.19
C GLU A 232 23.11 -13.24 3.84
N GLN A 233 22.09 -14.10 3.69
CA GLN A 233 21.40 -14.29 2.41
C GLN A 233 20.87 -12.98 1.83
N PHE A 234 20.21 -12.17 2.67
CA PHE A 234 19.66 -10.88 2.26
C PHE A 234 20.48 -9.73 2.85
N THR A 235 21.01 -8.87 1.98
CA THR A 235 21.69 -7.63 2.36
C THR A 235 20.93 -6.41 1.89
N PHE A 236 21.16 -5.28 2.55
CA PHE A 236 20.61 -3.99 2.14
C PHE A 236 21.73 -2.96 2.01
N SER A 237 21.54 -2.01 1.11
CA SER A 237 22.29 -0.76 1.07
C SER A 237 21.34 0.43 0.88
N HIS A 238 21.55 1.48 1.66
CA HIS A 238 20.76 2.71 1.66
C HIS A 238 21.52 3.81 0.93
N SER A 239 20.80 4.54 0.09
CA SER A 239 21.18 5.86 -0.38
C SER A 239 20.18 6.86 0.17
N LEU A 240 20.69 7.85 0.91
CA LEU A 240 19.88 8.91 1.47
C LEU A 240 19.34 9.79 0.33
N ILE A 241 18.02 9.93 0.25
CA ILE A 241 17.35 10.88 -0.64
C ILE A 241 16.97 12.08 0.23
N THR A 242 17.96 12.83 0.71
CA THR A 242 17.73 14.04 1.52
C THR A 242 17.01 15.09 0.68
N SER A 243 16.22 15.95 1.35
CA SER A 243 15.52 17.17 0.85
C SER A 243 14.16 17.05 0.13
N LYS A 244 13.61 15.86 -0.17
CA LYS A 244 12.33 15.74 -0.90
C LYS A 244 11.26 14.89 -0.20
N ASN A 245 10.08 15.48 0.00
CA ASN A 245 8.91 14.83 0.63
C ASN A 245 8.05 14.01 -0.36
N TYR A 246 8.48 13.91 -1.61
CA TYR A 246 7.74 13.22 -2.66
C TYR A 246 8.68 12.25 -3.40
N LEU A 247 8.09 11.16 -3.88
CA LEU A 247 8.78 10.15 -4.66
C LEU A 247 8.00 9.95 -5.96
N LEU A 248 8.66 10.15 -7.10
CA LEU A 248 8.14 9.76 -8.40
C LEU A 248 8.77 8.43 -8.80
N THR A 249 7.95 7.38 -8.91
CA THR A 249 8.38 6.09 -9.45
C THR A 249 7.79 5.92 -10.85
N HIS A 250 8.67 5.83 -11.85
CA HIS A 250 8.30 5.50 -13.22
C HIS A 250 8.69 4.05 -13.51
N ILE A 251 7.72 3.24 -13.94
CA ILE A 251 7.93 1.84 -14.31
C ILE A 251 7.62 1.71 -15.81
N GLY A 252 8.66 1.67 -16.63
CA GLY A 252 8.55 1.38 -18.05
C GLY A 252 8.62 -0.12 -18.30
N ILE A 253 7.55 -0.71 -18.84
CA ILE A 253 7.56 -2.10 -19.30
C ILE A 253 7.69 -2.10 -20.81
N THR A 254 8.91 -2.32 -21.30
CA THR A 254 9.17 -2.45 -22.72
C THR A 254 8.92 -3.90 -23.13
N ARG A 255 7.88 -4.13 -23.93
CA ARG A 255 7.79 -5.38 -24.69
C ARG A 255 8.64 -5.19 -25.93
N GLU A 256 9.66 -6.03 -26.15
CA GLU A 256 10.24 -6.18 -27.48
C GLU A 256 9.17 -6.79 -28.39
N LEU A 257 8.26 -5.94 -28.86
CA LEU A 257 7.43 -6.19 -30.01
C LEU A 257 8.29 -5.78 -31.21
N VAL A 258 8.68 -6.76 -32.02
CA VAL A 258 9.09 -6.51 -33.39
C VAL A 258 7.97 -5.69 -34.05
N ASP A 259 8.30 -4.43 -34.33
CA ASP A 259 7.57 -3.43 -35.10
C ASP A 259 6.09 -3.21 -34.79
N GLN A 260 5.83 -2.25 -33.90
CA GLN A 260 4.88 -1.16 -34.17
C GLN A 260 5.12 -0.01 -33.17
N PRO A 261 5.71 1.12 -33.58
CA PRO A 261 5.84 2.28 -32.72
C PRO A 261 4.46 2.85 -32.38
N GLY A 262 4.16 2.94 -31.08
CA GLY A 262 3.04 3.74 -30.60
C GLY A 262 3.38 5.23 -30.70
N THR A 263 2.38 6.07 -30.96
CA THR A 263 2.53 7.53 -31.05
C THR A 263 3.22 8.15 -29.82
N SER A 264 3.12 7.53 -28.64
CA SER A 264 3.81 7.97 -27.40
C SER A 264 5.32 7.78 -27.44
N ASP A 265 5.81 6.70 -28.05
CA ASP A 265 7.26 6.42 -28.14
C ASP A 265 7.93 7.31 -29.18
N GLU A 266 7.21 7.65 -30.25
CA GLU A 266 7.68 8.58 -31.28
C GLU A 266 7.88 9.99 -30.71
N GLU A 267 6.97 10.46 -29.85
CA GLU A 267 7.05 11.77 -29.20
C GLU A 267 8.28 11.90 -28.28
N VAL A 268 8.51 10.91 -27.42
CA VAL A 268 9.68 10.89 -26.52
C VAL A 268 10.98 10.74 -27.30
N THR A 269 11.00 9.86 -28.30
CA THR A 269 12.18 9.63 -29.15
C THR A 269 12.56 10.87 -29.96
N ALA A 270 11.56 11.59 -30.49
CA ALA A 270 11.78 12.85 -31.21
C ALA A 270 12.38 13.93 -30.30
N LEU A 271 11.82 14.11 -29.10
CA LEU A 271 12.34 15.08 -28.13
C LEU A 271 13.77 14.74 -27.68
N THR A 272 14.05 13.48 -27.35
CA THR A 272 15.39 13.03 -26.95
C THR A 272 16.42 13.32 -28.04
N ARG A 273 16.07 13.06 -29.30
CA ARG A 273 16.93 13.36 -30.45
C ARG A 273 17.19 14.87 -30.58
N TYR A 274 16.18 15.69 -30.38
CA TYR A 274 16.31 17.15 -30.41
C TYR A 274 17.22 17.66 -29.27
N LEU A 275 17.04 17.18 -28.04
CA LEU A 275 17.82 17.64 -26.88
C LEU A 275 19.31 17.25 -26.95
N HIS A 276 19.64 16.11 -27.59
CA HIS A 276 21.01 15.61 -27.69
C HIS A 276 21.73 16.07 -28.97
N ASN A 277 21.01 16.14 -30.10
CA ASN A 277 21.62 16.40 -31.41
C ASN A 277 21.25 17.78 -31.99
N GLY A 278 20.35 18.52 -31.34
CA GLY A 278 19.89 19.83 -31.79
C GLY A 278 20.95 20.91 -31.58
N ARG A 279 21.57 21.35 -32.69
CA ARG A 279 22.57 22.44 -32.66
C ARG A 279 21.99 23.74 -32.10
N GLU A 280 20.74 24.05 -32.45
CA GLU A 280 20.03 25.25 -31.98
C GLU A 280 19.83 25.22 -30.45
N PHE A 281 19.50 24.06 -29.91
CA PHE A 281 19.30 23.87 -28.48
C PHE A 281 20.62 24.01 -27.70
N THR A 282 21.70 23.37 -28.18
CA THR A 282 23.03 23.49 -27.55
C THR A 282 23.55 24.92 -27.61
N ALA A 283 23.41 25.62 -28.75
CA ALA A 283 23.81 27.02 -28.88
C ALA A 283 23.01 27.95 -27.94
N ALA A 284 21.72 27.68 -27.76
CA ALA A 284 20.91 28.43 -26.80
C ALA A 284 21.37 28.21 -25.34
N LEU A 285 21.79 27.00 -24.98
CA LEU A 285 22.33 26.73 -23.65
C LEU A 285 23.63 27.52 -23.40
N GLU A 286 24.53 27.61 -24.38
CA GLU A 286 25.77 28.39 -24.27
C GLU A 286 25.46 29.89 -24.02
N VAL A 287 24.56 30.46 -24.83
CA VAL A 287 24.16 31.87 -24.70
C VAL A 287 23.48 32.14 -23.34
N LEU A 288 22.61 31.24 -22.89
CA LEU A 288 21.91 31.40 -21.60
C LEU A 288 22.85 31.23 -20.41
N PHE A 289 23.81 30.31 -20.51
CA PHE A 289 24.83 30.11 -19.48
C PHE A 289 25.67 31.37 -19.27
N GLU A 290 26.09 32.02 -20.36
CA GLU A 290 26.82 33.29 -20.30
C GLU A 290 25.93 34.46 -19.84
N LYS A 291 24.72 34.57 -20.42
CA LYS A 291 23.77 35.67 -20.13
C LYS A 291 23.37 35.75 -18.66
N HIS A 292 23.13 34.60 -18.03
CA HIS A 292 22.77 34.52 -16.61
C HIS A 292 23.99 34.50 -15.68
N GLN A 293 25.19 34.69 -16.24
CA GLN A 293 26.46 34.77 -15.50
C GLN A 293 26.68 33.51 -14.66
N PHE A 294 26.49 32.34 -15.27
CA PHE A 294 26.95 31.07 -14.72
C PHE A 294 28.42 30.79 -15.06
N ALA A 295 28.95 31.45 -16.11
CA ALA A 295 30.35 31.38 -16.50
C ALA A 295 31.27 32.28 -15.66
N GLU A 296 32.51 31.83 -15.43
CA GLU A 296 33.62 32.66 -14.94
C GLU A 296 34.34 33.35 -16.10
N ALA A 297 34.03 34.63 -16.36
CA ALA A 297 34.77 35.42 -17.34
C ALA A 297 35.97 36.13 -16.69
N ALA A 298 37.17 35.58 -16.92
CA ALA A 298 38.51 36.17 -16.84
C ALA A 298 38.90 37.10 -15.65
N ARG A 299 39.81 36.59 -14.80
CA ARG A 299 40.91 37.18 -13.97
C ARG A 299 40.79 38.55 -13.26
N MET A 300 40.02 39.53 -13.73
CA MET A 300 39.73 40.80 -13.04
C MET A 300 38.34 40.81 -12.39
N GLU A 301 37.47 39.87 -12.76
CA GLU A 301 36.18 39.62 -12.09
C GLU A 301 36.32 38.68 -10.88
N GLU A 302 37.49 38.05 -10.68
CA GLU A 302 37.80 37.10 -9.59
C GLU A 302 37.74 37.76 -8.19
N LEU A 303 37.97 39.07 -8.11
CA LEU A 303 37.80 39.88 -6.89
C LEU A 303 36.35 40.36 -6.70
N ARG A 304 35.55 40.47 -7.76
CA ARG A 304 34.11 40.80 -7.70
C ARG A 304 33.25 39.55 -7.48
N SER A 305 33.70 38.38 -7.96
CA SER A 305 33.03 37.10 -7.83
C SER A 305 33.01 36.61 -6.39
N LYS A 306 34.07 36.81 -5.60
CA LYS A 306 34.07 36.47 -4.16
C LYS A 306 33.01 37.22 -3.35
N HIS A 307 32.77 38.49 -3.65
CA HIS A 307 31.75 39.30 -2.95
C HIS A 307 30.33 38.94 -3.41
N ARG A 308 30.13 38.53 -4.67
CA ARG A 308 28.83 38.03 -5.18
C ARG A 308 28.53 36.57 -4.81
N ARG A 309 29.55 35.71 -4.67
CA ARG A 309 29.42 34.32 -4.18
C ARG A 309 28.89 34.29 -2.75
N ARG A 310 29.29 35.27 -1.92
CA ARG A 310 28.74 35.50 -0.58
C ARG A 310 27.29 36.02 -0.55
N GLN A 311 26.72 36.45 -1.69
CA GLN A 311 25.37 37.05 -1.76
C GLN A 311 24.35 36.25 -2.60
N ARG A 312 24.78 35.39 -3.53
CA ARG A 312 23.87 34.52 -4.29
C ARG A 312 23.41 33.35 -3.42
N GLY A 313 22.37 33.57 -2.61
CA GLY A 313 21.68 32.52 -1.89
C GLY A 313 20.99 31.51 -2.84
N PRO A 314 20.57 30.34 -2.32
CA PRO A 314 19.85 29.32 -3.11
C PRO A 314 18.64 29.86 -3.87
N GLU A 315 17.96 30.86 -3.30
CA GLU A 315 16.80 31.53 -3.92
C GLU A 315 17.16 32.34 -5.17
N GLU A 316 18.32 33.01 -5.21
CA GLU A 316 18.75 33.76 -6.40
C GLU A 316 19.19 32.82 -7.53
N LEU A 317 19.80 31.68 -7.18
CA LEU A 317 20.14 30.62 -8.14
C LEU A 317 18.87 30.00 -8.73
N ARG A 318 17.87 29.75 -7.89
CA ARG A 318 16.56 29.25 -8.28
C ARG A 318 15.85 30.21 -9.23
N ALA A 319 15.83 31.51 -8.91
CA ALA A 319 15.28 32.55 -9.76
C ALA A 319 16.02 32.63 -11.11
N SER A 320 17.35 32.50 -11.10
CA SER A 320 18.18 32.52 -12.31
C SER A 320 17.89 31.31 -13.22
N LEU A 321 17.79 30.11 -12.67
CA LEU A 321 17.40 28.90 -13.42
C LEU A 321 15.98 29.04 -13.97
N ARG A 322 15.05 29.61 -13.20
CA ARG A 322 13.68 29.84 -13.68
C ARG A 322 13.61 30.79 -14.86
N ALA A 323 14.43 31.84 -14.86
CA ALA A 323 14.58 32.73 -15.99
C ALA A 323 15.17 31.98 -17.21
N VAL A 324 16.20 31.15 -17.01
CA VAL A 324 16.76 30.28 -18.07
C VAL A 324 15.68 29.40 -18.68
N PHE A 325 14.89 28.67 -17.87
CA PHE A 325 13.86 27.76 -18.40
C PHE A 325 12.71 28.50 -19.09
N THR A 326 12.39 29.72 -18.65
CA THR A 326 11.44 30.60 -19.34
C THR A 326 11.94 31.02 -20.72
N GLU A 327 13.25 31.21 -20.88
CA GLU A 327 13.87 31.52 -22.17
C GLU A 327 14.06 30.27 -23.03
N LEU A 328 14.50 29.15 -22.46
CA LEU A 328 14.58 27.85 -23.15
C LEU A 328 13.24 27.43 -23.71
N TRP A 329 12.14 27.67 -22.99
CA TRP A 329 10.79 27.47 -23.52
C TRP A 329 10.57 28.15 -24.88
N LYS A 330 11.06 29.39 -25.03
CA LYS A 330 10.94 30.17 -26.28
C LYS A 330 11.87 29.66 -27.38
N VAL A 331 12.86 28.85 -27.06
CA VAL A 331 13.74 28.20 -28.03
C VAL A 331 13.17 26.85 -28.49
N LEU A 332 12.37 26.18 -27.65
CA LEU A 332 11.77 24.90 -28.02
C LEU A 332 10.81 25.04 -29.22
N PRO A 333 10.81 24.08 -30.17
CA PRO A 333 9.81 24.00 -31.22
C PRO A 333 8.38 23.89 -30.67
N ASP A 334 7.39 24.47 -31.37
CA ASP A 334 5.99 24.49 -30.92
C ASP A 334 5.41 23.09 -30.69
N ALA A 335 5.88 22.09 -31.44
CA ALA A 335 5.50 20.69 -31.25
C ALA A 335 5.88 20.17 -29.86
N HIS A 336 7.08 20.53 -29.37
CA HIS A 336 7.56 20.12 -28.06
C HIS A 336 6.99 20.97 -26.93
N ARG A 337 6.79 22.28 -27.15
CA ARG A 337 6.20 23.17 -26.14
C ARG A 337 4.92 22.58 -25.55
N ARG A 338 3.96 22.18 -26.37
CA ARG A 338 2.69 21.63 -25.85
C ARG A 338 2.87 20.41 -24.94
N GLN A 339 3.90 19.59 -25.19
CA GLN A 339 4.21 18.39 -24.41
C GLN A 339 4.89 18.72 -23.08
N VAL A 340 5.53 19.87 -22.98
CA VAL A 340 6.30 20.27 -21.80
C VAL A 340 5.67 21.45 -21.05
N ALA A 341 4.51 21.96 -21.48
CA ALA A 341 3.86 23.16 -20.93
C ALA A 341 3.68 23.23 -19.42
N TYR A 342 3.49 22.08 -18.79
CA TYR A 342 3.34 22.00 -17.34
C TYR A 342 4.62 22.37 -16.58
N PHE A 343 5.80 22.44 -17.20
CA PHE A 343 7.01 22.86 -16.47
C PHE A 343 7.04 24.35 -16.11
N GLN A 344 6.21 25.17 -16.77
CA GLN A 344 6.10 26.58 -16.38
C GLN A 344 5.33 26.75 -15.07
N ASP A 345 4.62 25.71 -14.64
CA ASP A 345 3.99 25.66 -13.34
C ASP A 345 5.06 25.69 -12.25
N GLU A 346 4.87 26.58 -11.27
CA GLU A 346 5.79 26.79 -10.16
C GLU A 346 6.07 25.53 -9.36
N PHE A 347 5.02 24.76 -9.08
CA PHE A 347 5.14 23.55 -8.29
C PHE A 347 5.87 22.47 -9.07
N VAL A 348 5.54 22.27 -10.35
CA VAL A 348 6.24 21.28 -11.21
C VAL A 348 7.70 21.67 -11.41
N PHE A 349 7.98 22.97 -11.54
CA PHE A 349 9.32 23.49 -11.67
C PHE A 349 10.17 23.19 -10.45
N ASP A 350 9.68 23.54 -9.26
CA ASP A 350 10.35 23.30 -7.99
C ASP A 350 10.49 21.81 -7.69
N PHE A 351 9.49 21.03 -8.08
CA PHE A 351 9.50 19.58 -7.98
C PHE A 351 10.61 18.95 -8.83
N LEU A 352 10.70 19.33 -10.10
CA LEU A 352 11.67 18.75 -11.03
C LEU A 352 13.09 19.21 -10.73
N LEU A 353 13.28 20.48 -10.37
CA LEU A 353 14.60 20.99 -9.96
C LEU A 353 15.07 20.32 -8.68
N GLY A 354 14.17 20.20 -7.70
CA GLY A 354 14.42 19.41 -6.50
C GLY A 354 14.88 18.02 -6.92
N TYR A 355 14.09 17.31 -7.73
CA TYR A 355 14.37 15.94 -8.19
C TYR A 355 15.75 15.78 -8.84
N LEU A 356 16.09 16.64 -9.80
CA LEU A 356 17.29 16.51 -10.65
C LEU A 356 18.56 17.07 -10.02
N ALA A 357 18.45 18.06 -9.13
CA ALA A 357 19.60 18.73 -8.54
C ALA A 357 19.39 18.97 -7.02
N PRO A 358 19.28 17.88 -6.22
CA PRO A 358 18.98 17.97 -4.79
C PRO A 358 20.00 18.82 -4.01
N THR A 359 21.28 18.66 -4.31
CA THR A 359 22.40 19.31 -3.62
C THR A 359 22.65 20.75 -4.07
N LEU A 360 22.01 21.19 -5.16
CA LEU A 360 22.24 22.50 -5.76
C LEU A 360 21.63 23.64 -4.93
N PHE A 361 20.68 23.33 -4.03
CA PHE A 361 19.92 24.31 -3.25
C PHE A 361 19.97 24.06 -1.75
N GLU A 362 20.81 23.15 -1.26
CA GLU A 362 21.01 22.95 0.18
C GLU A 362 21.59 24.24 0.80
N ASP A 363 21.07 24.64 1.97
CA ASP A 363 21.56 25.76 2.77
C ASP A 363 22.81 25.27 3.53
N ASP A 364 23.97 25.79 3.18
CA ASP A 364 25.25 25.46 3.81
C ASP A 364 25.40 26.15 5.19
N SER A 365 24.42 25.99 6.09
CA SER A 365 24.51 26.53 7.45
C SER A 365 25.61 25.87 8.30
N ASP A 366 26.15 24.75 7.84
CA ASP A 366 27.17 23.95 8.52
C ASP A 366 28.56 24.01 7.84
N LEU A 367 28.72 24.79 6.77
CA LEU A 367 30.04 25.05 6.19
C LEU A 367 30.67 26.29 6.85
N ASP A 368 31.98 26.26 7.10
CA ASP A 368 32.75 27.42 7.58
C ASP A 368 32.38 28.67 6.77
N ASP A 369 32.31 29.84 7.41
CA ASP A 369 32.02 31.15 6.77
C ASP A 369 32.93 31.49 5.56
N ASP A 370 33.99 30.68 5.34
CA ASP A 370 34.96 30.76 4.26
C ASP A 370 34.83 29.67 3.16
N ALA A 371 33.88 28.75 3.24
CA ALA A 371 33.65 27.72 2.23
C ALA A 371 32.92 28.30 0.99
N GLU A 372 33.63 28.39 -0.14
CA GLU A 372 33.04 28.84 -1.41
C GLU A 372 32.26 27.70 -2.08
N ARG A 373 30.97 27.91 -2.35
CA ARG A 373 30.17 26.97 -3.17
C ARG A 373 30.80 26.82 -4.56
N PRO A 374 31.02 25.59 -5.07
CA PRO A 374 31.63 25.38 -6.37
C PRO A 374 30.77 25.98 -7.49
N PRO A 375 31.37 26.59 -8.52
CA PRO A 375 30.62 27.14 -9.65
C PRO A 375 29.89 26.03 -10.40
N LEU A 376 28.67 26.31 -10.87
CA LEU A 376 27.93 25.39 -11.73
C LEU A 376 28.61 25.35 -13.11
N GLU A 377 29.35 24.28 -13.38
CA GLU A 377 30.02 24.09 -14.66
C GLU A 377 29.02 23.97 -15.82
N PHE A 378 29.44 24.38 -17.02
CA PHE A 378 28.59 24.32 -18.21
C PHE A 378 28.06 22.91 -18.50
N ALA A 379 28.89 21.88 -18.29
CA ALA A 379 28.47 20.49 -18.50
C ALA A 379 27.31 20.10 -17.56
N ALA A 380 27.41 20.44 -16.27
CA ALA A 380 26.37 20.18 -15.28
C ALA A 380 25.08 20.98 -15.58
N PHE A 381 25.21 22.26 -15.92
CA PHE A 381 24.09 23.10 -16.35
C PHE A 381 23.39 22.53 -17.60
N SER A 382 24.17 22.10 -18.59
CA SER A 382 23.68 21.57 -19.85
C SER A 382 22.91 20.26 -19.65
N THR A 383 23.44 19.36 -18.81
CA THR A 383 22.76 18.12 -18.41
C THR A 383 21.47 18.41 -17.65
N LEU A 384 21.51 19.32 -16.65
CA LEU A 384 20.33 19.72 -15.89
C LEU A 384 19.21 20.22 -16.80
N CYS A 385 19.52 21.08 -17.77
CA CYS A 385 18.51 21.61 -18.70
C CYS A 385 17.90 20.52 -19.60
N ARG A 386 18.71 19.57 -20.08
CA ARG A 386 18.23 18.44 -20.89
C ARG A 386 17.32 17.53 -20.08
N ASP A 387 17.77 17.12 -18.90
CA ASP A 387 17.05 16.21 -18.03
C ASP A 387 15.75 16.83 -17.55
N PHE A 388 15.75 18.14 -17.25
CA PHE A 388 14.56 18.85 -16.84
C PHE A 388 13.47 18.87 -17.92
N ILE A 389 13.84 19.19 -19.17
CA ILE A 389 12.89 19.20 -20.29
C ILE A 389 12.41 17.78 -20.62
N PHE A 390 13.31 16.80 -20.56
CA PHE A 390 12.96 15.39 -20.76
C PHE A 390 11.96 14.90 -19.71
N ASN A 391 12.23 15.11 -18.42
CA ASN A 391 11.35 14.67 -17.33
C ASN A 391 10.01 15.42 -17.33
N SER A 392 9.99 16.68 -17.79
CA SER A 392 8.73 17.42 -18.01
C SER A 392 7.84 16.73 -19.06
N CYS A 393 8.43 16.21 -20.14
CA CYS A 393 7.70 15.49 -21.19
C CYS A 393 7.16 14.15 -20.66
N VAL A 394 7.98 13.43 -19.89
CA VAL A 394 7.58 12.16 -19.26
C VAL A 394 6.42 12.36 -18.27
N LEU A 395 6.44 13.42 -17.47
CA LEU A 395 5.32 13.77 -16.59
C LEU A 395 4.03 14.04 -17.37
N HIS A 396 4.12 14.80 -18.47
CA HIS A 396 2.97 15.06 -19.32
C HIS A 396 2.40 13.78 -19.96
N LEU A 397 3.27 12.90 -20.45
CA LEU A 397 2.88 11.62 -21.03
C LEU A 397 2.16 10.74 -19.99
N SER A 398 2.70 10.69 -18.77
CA SER A 398 2.12 9.94 -17.65
C SER A 398 0.72 10.43 -17.29
N LEU A 399 0.52 11.75 -17.25
CA LEU A 399 -0.79 12.35 -17.03
C LEU A 399 -1.78 12.00 -18.14
N ARG A 400 -1.36 12.07 -19.41
CA ARG A 400 -2.21 11.69 -20.55
C ARG A 400 -2.62 10.22 -20.50
N MET A 401 -1.68 9.32 -20.23
CA MET A 401 -1.96 7.89 -20.09
C MET A 401 -2.96 7.63 -18.95
N HIS A 402 -2.79 8.30 -17.81
CA HIS A 402 -3.72 8.20 -16.69
C HIS A 402 -5.14 8.66 -17.07
N GLN A 403 -5.27 9.78 -17.77
CA GLN A 403 -6.56 10.28 -18.25
C GLN A 403 -7.22 9.33 -19.26
N GLU A 404 -6.44 8.69 -20.13
CA GLU A 404 -6.94 7.68 -21.06
C GLU A 404 -7.43 6.42 -20.34
N ASP A 405 -6.71 5.97 -19.33
CA ASP A 405 -7.09 4.79 -18.54
C ASP A 405 -8.34 5.04 -17.68
N GLU A 406 -8.47 6.22 -17.07
CA GLU A 406 -9.70 6.62 -16.38
C GLU A 406 -10.90 6.66 -17.34
N ARG A 407 -10.73 7.15 -18.58
CA ARG A 407 -11.78 7.11 -19.60
C ARG A 407 -12.15 5.67 -19.98
N LYS A 408 -11.17 4.78 -20.15
CA LYS A 408 -11.42 3.35 -20.42
C LYS A 408 -12.17 2.69 -19.27
N LYS A 409 -11.77 2.97 -18.02
CA LYS A 409 -12.41 2.44 -16.81
C LYS A 409 -13.87 2.89 -16.70
N ILE A 410 -14.15 4.17 -16.90
CA ILE A 410 -15.54 4.69 -16.93
C ILE A 410 -16.36 4.00 -18.02
N THR A 411 -15.76 3.78 -19.19
CA THR A 411 -16.44 3.11 -20.31
C THR A 411 -16.74 1.64 -19.99
N LEU A 412 -15.79 0.92 -19.40
CA LEU A 412 -15.97 -0.46 -18.96
C LEU A 412 -17.04 -0.59 -17.87
N GLN A 413 -16.99 0.27 -16.85
CA GLN A 413 -17.99 0.31 -15.78
C GLN A 413 -19.40 0.56 -16.32
N ARG A 414 -19.55 1.45 -17.31
CA ARG A 414 -20.84 1.69 -17.98
C ARG A 414 -21.32 0.46 -18.74
N ALA A 415 -20.43 -0.23 -19.44
CA ALA A 415 -20.77 -1.45 -20.16
C ALA A 415 -21.19 -2.59 -19.20
N ASP A 416 -20.47 -2.76 -18.10
CA ASP A 416 -20.79 -3.78 -17.08
C ASP A 416 -22.09 -3.47 -16.35
N ALA A 417 -22.34 -2.20 -16.01
CA ALA A 417 -23.61 -1.78 -15.42
C ALA A 417 -24.80 -2.05 -16.37
N GLN A 418 -24.62 -1.82 -17.67
CA GLN A 418 -25.63 -2.15 -18.69
C GLN A 418 -25.86 -3.66 -18.79
N ARG A 419 -24.80 -4.48 -18.78
CA ARG A 419 -24.91 -5.95 -18.76
C ARG A 419 -25.68 -6.44 -17.53
N GLN A 420 -25.29 -6.01 -16.33
CA GLN A 420 -25.97 -6.39 -15.10
C GLN A 420 -27.44 -5.93 -15.07
N ALA A 421 -27.74 -4.75 -15.58
CA ALA A 421 -29.12 -4.28 -15.70
C ALA A 421 -29.94 -5.15 -16.65
N SER A 422 -29.36 -5.57 -17.78
CA SER A 422 -30.01 -6.47 -18.74
C SER A 422 -30.25 -7.87 -18.16
N GLU A 423 -29.28 -8.42 -17.43
CA GLU A 423 -29.41 -9.73 -16.76
C GLU A 423 -30.49 -9.70 -15.68
N ARG A 424 -30.54 -8.65 -14.85
CA ARG A 424 -31.59 -8.48 -13.84
C ARG A 424 -32.96 -8.29 -14.48
N ALA A 425 -33.05 -7.59 -15.61
CA ALA A 425 -34.30 -7.45 -16.34
C ALA A 425 -34.77 -8.81 -16.89
N ALA A 426 -33.85 -9.59 -17.49
CA ALA A 426 -34.15 -10.94 -17.97
C ALA A 426 -34.61 -11.87 -16.84
N GLN A 427 -33.91 -11.86 -15.70
CA GLN A 427 -34.29 -12.64 -14.52
C GLN A 427 -35.67 -12.26 -13.98
N ARG A 428 -36.01 -10.96 -13.95
CA ARG A 428 -37.33 -10.50 -13.53
C ARG A 428 -38.43 -10.99 -14.48
N VAL A 429 -38.19 -10.94 -15.79
CA VAL A 429 -39.15 -11.46 -16.78
C VAL A 429 -39.33 -12.96 -16.61
N GLN A 430 -38.24 -13.71 -16.42
CA GLN A 430 -38.31 -15.15 -16.19
C GLN A 430 -39.06 -15.49 -14.89
N GLN A 431 -38.77 -14.81 -13.79
CA GLN A 431 -39.50 -15.00 -12.53
C GLN A 431 -40.98 -14.66 -12.65
N GLN A 432 -41.34 -13.61 -13.40
CA GLN A 432 -42.74 -13.26 -13.65
C GLN A 432 -43.45 -14.33 -14.49
N GLN A 433 -42.77 -14.90 -15.49
CA GLN A 433 -43.30 -16.02 -16.28
C GLN A 433 -43.50 -17.26 -15.42
N GLU A 434 -42.51 -17.66 -14.63
CA GLU A 434 -42.61 -18.80 -13.71
C GLU A 434 -43.75 -18.63 -12.70
N GLN A 435 -43.88 -17.43 -12.10
CA GLN A 435 -44.98 -17.11 -11.19
C GLN A 435 -46.35 -17.14 -11.89
N ALA A 436 -46.45 -16.62 -13.12
CA ALA A 436 -47.69 -16.66 -13.88
C ALA A 436 -48.08 -18.09 -14.27
N GLU A 437 -47.11 -18.93 -14.66
CA GLU A 437 -47.34 -20.35 -14.94
C GLU A 437 -47.76 -21.12 -13.69
N GLU A 438 -47.12 -20.87 -12.54
CA GLU A 438 -47.49 -21.51 -11.29
C GLU A 438 -48.89 -21.08 -10.85
N ALA A 439 -49.22 -19.79 -10.94
CA ALA A 439 -50.55 -19.27 -10.64
C ALA A 439 -51.62 -19.89 -11.56
N ALA A 440 -51.34 -20.01 -12.86
CA ALA A 440 -52.24 -20.65 -13.82
C ALA A 440 -52.43 -22.16 -13.52
N LYS A 441 -51.36 -22.86 -13.13
CA LYS A 441 -51.44 -24.27 -12.67
C LYS A 441 -52.27 -24.38 -11.40
N LEU A 442 -52.12 -23.46 -10.44
CA LEU A 442 -52.89 -23.43 -9.20
C LEU A 442 -54.38 -23.17 -9.47
N GLU A 443 -54.69 -22.23 -10.37
CA GLU A 443 -56.06 -21.89 -10.75
C GLU A 443 -56.74 -23.05 -11.49
N LYS A 444 -56.02 -23.71 -12.40
CA LYS A 444 -56.49 -24.92 -13.07
C LYS A 444 -56.77 -26.05 -12.07
N LEU A 445 -55.86 -26.28 -11.11
CA LEU A 445 -56.05 -27.26 -10.05
C LEU A 445 -57.28 -26.93 -9.18
N ARG A 446 -57.53 -25.65 -8.90
CA ARG A 446 -58.72 -25.21 -8.16
C ARG A 446 -60.03 -25.57 -8.88
N LEU A 447 -60.05 -25.51 -10.21
CA LEU A 447 -61.23 -25.79 -11.03
C LEU A 447 -61.43 -27.28 -11.30
N GLU A 448 -60.35 -28.04 -11.53
CA GLU A 448 -60.41 -29.47 -11.88
C GLU A 448 -60.53 -30.37 -10.64
N ASP A 449 -59.82 -30.06 -9.55
CA ASP A 449 -59.80 -30.85 -8.32
C ASP A 449 -59.69 -29.95 -7.07
N PRO A 450 -60.85 -29.47 -6.56
CA PRO A 450 -60.89 -28.61 -5.38
C PRO A 450 -60.30 -29.25 -4.12
N GLU A 451 -60.36 -30.59 -3.99
CA GLU A 451 -59.81 -31.30 -2.84
C GLU A 451 -58.28 -31.36 -2.89
N ALA A 452 -57.70 -31.65 -4.07
CA ALA A 452 -56.24 -31.60 -4.25
C ALA A 452 -55.68 -30.18 -4.03
N TYR A 453 -56.40 -29.15 -4.48
CA TYR A 453 -56.05 -27.76 -4.20
C TYR A 453 -56.02 -27.47 -2.69
N ALA A 454 -57.07 -27.87 -1.95
CA ALA A 454 -57.13 -27.67 -0.51
C ALA A 454 -55.99 -28.38 0.25
N ARG A 455 -55.64 -29.61 -0.17
CA ARG A 455 -54.50 -30.35 0.41
C ARG A 455 -53.17 -29.66 0.15
N ARG A 456 -52.95 -29.12 -1.06
CA ARG A 456 -51.73 -28.40 -1.41
C ARG A 456 -51.58 -27.09 -0.61
N MET A 457 -52.65 -26.31 -0.48
CA MET A 457 -52.63 -25.08 0.33
C MET A 457 -52.38 -25.35 1.81
N LEU A 458 -52.96 -26.44 2.35
CA LEU A 458 -52.67 -26.89 3.72
C LEU A 458 -51.19 -27.28 3.89
N ALA A 459 -50.62 -28.03 2.94
CA ALA A 459 -49.21 -28.40 2.96
C ALA A 459 -48.28 -27.17 2.92
N GLU A 460 -48.59 -26.16 2.10
CA GLU A 460 -47.85 -24.90 2.06
C GLU A 460 -47.95 -24.11 3.38
N GLN A 461 -49.14 -24.06 3.99
CA GLN A 461 -49.29 -23.44 5.32
C GLN A 461 -48.51 -24.18 6.40
N GLU A 462 -48.52 -25.52 6.39
CA GLU A 462 -47.72 -26.33 7.30
C GLU A 462 -46.22 -26.13 7.08
N GLN A 463 -45.76 -26.04 5.84
CA GLN A 463 -44.38 -25.78 5.50
C GLN A 463 -43.94 -24.38 5.94
N ALA A 464 -44.76 -23.35 5.70
CA ALA A 464 -44.50 -22.00 6.18
C ALA A 464 -44.45 -21.92 7.71
N LEU A 465 -45.29 -22.71 8.40
CA LEU A 465 -45.23 -22.84 9.86
C LEU A 465 -43.96 -23.56 10.32
N ARG A 466 -43.53 -24.62 9.63
CA ARG A 466 -42.27 -25.32 9.92
C ARG A 466 -41.05 -24.42 9.72
N GLU A 467 -40.98 -23.66 8.64
CA GLU A 467 -39.90 -22.71 8.39
C GLU A 467 -39.86 -21.58 9.43
N LYS A 468 -41.03 -21.05 9.83
CA LYS A 468 -41.11 -20.09 10.92
C LYS A 468 -40.61 -20.68 12.24
N ARG A 469 -40.97 -21.93 12.55
CA ARG A 469 -40.48 -22.63 13.75
C ARG A 469 -38.97 -22.85 13.69
N ALA A 470 -38.44 -23.30 12.55
CA ALA A 470 -37.01 -23.51 12.34
C ALA A 470 -36.19 -22.20 12.47
N LYS A 471 -36.68 -21.09 11.92
CA LYS A 471 -36.04 -19.77 12.10
C LYS A 471 -36.03 -19.32 13.56
N VAL A 472 -37.11 -19.57 14.29
CA VAL A 472 -37.19 -19.24 15.73
C VAL A 472 -36.24 -20.12 16.54
N GLU A 473 -36.14 -21.40 16.19
CA GLU A 473 -35.25 -22.36 16.84
C GLU A 473 -33.77 -22.04 16.58
N GLY A 474 -33.39 -21.81 15.32
CA GLY A 474 -32.02 -21.38 14.98
C GLY A 474 -31.62 -20.07 15.67
N ALA A 475 -32.53 -19.09 15.77
CA ALA A 475 -32.29 -17.87 16.53
C ALA A 475 -32.17 -18.13 18.05
N ARG A 476 -32.84 -19.15 18.59
CA ARG A 476 -32.72 -19.54 20.00
C ARG A 476 -31.38 -20.24 20.28
N GLU A 477 -30.93 -21.09 19.37
CA GLU A 477 -29.65 -21.79 19.47
C GLU A 477 -28.47 -20.83 19.38
N GLN A 478 -28.48 -19.89 18.42
CA GLN A 478 -27.46 -18.85 18.32
C GLN A 478 -27.33 -18.06 19.63
N ARG A 479 -28.45 -17.69 20.26
CA ARG A 479 -28.43 -17.00 21.56
C ARG A 479 -27.88 -17.86 22.69
N LYS A 480 -28.17 -19.15 22.72
CA LYS A 480 -27.60 -20.07 23.72
C LYS A 480 -26.08 -20.19 23.54
N ALA A 481 -25.61 -20.38 22.31
CA ALA A 481 -24.19 -20.45 21.99
C ALA A 481 -23.46 -19.15 22.36
N GLU A 482 -24.09 -17.99 22.13
CA GLU A 482 -23.54 -16.71 22.55
C GLU A 482 -23.45 -16.54 24.07
N LYS A 483 -24.47 -16.99 24.82
CA LYS A 483 -24.44 -16.98 26.30
C LYS A 483 -23.37 -17.92 26.86
N MET A 484 -23.18 -19.09 26.24
CA MET A 484 -22.10 -20.01 26.63
C MET A 484 -20.72 -19.39 26.45
N ARG A 485 -20.49 -18.69 25.33
CA ARG A 485 -19.23 -17.96 25.10
C ARG A 485 -18.95 -16.89 26.16
N ASP A 486 -19.98 -16.23 26.70
CA ASP A 486 -19.75 -15.29 27.80
C ASP A 486 -19.35 -15.98 29.09
N VAL A 487 -19.99 -17.09 29.42
CA VAL A 487 -19.68 -17.85 30.64
C VAL A 487 -18.24 -18.37 30.59
N GLU A 488 -17.81 -18.84 29.42
CA GLU A 488 -16.41 -19.23 29.18
C GLU A 488 -15.45 -18.05 29.35
N GLU A 489 -15.79 -16.87 28.82
CA GLU A 489 -15.00 -15.64 28.98
C GLU A 489 -14.97 -15.16 30.44
N GLU A 490 -16.06 -15.28 31.20
CA GLU A 490 -16.09 -14.99 32.64
C GLU A 490 -15.19 -15.91 33.44
N LEU A 491 -15.22 -17.22 33.12
CA LEU A 491 -14.32 -18.20 33.74
C LEU A 491 -12.86 -17.92 33.38
N ALA A 492 -12.56 -17.47 32.16
CA ALA A 492 -11.22 -17.08 31.74
C ALA A 492 -10.75 -15.83 32.50
N ILE A 493 -11.59 -14.80 32.64
CA ILE A 493 -11.29 -13.60 33.44
C ILE A 493 -11.06 -13.97 34.91
N ALA A 494 -11.90 -14.83 35.50
CA ALA A 494 -11.73 -15.27 36.89
C ALA A 494 -10.43 -16.07 37.11
N LYS A 495 -10.02 -16.89 36.13
CA LYS A 495 -8.73 -17.59 36.16
C LYS A 495 -7.56 -16.61 36.09
N GLU A 496 -7.63 -15.61 35.22
CA GLU A 496 -6.60 -14.56 35.12
C GLU A 496 -6.56 -13.66 36.35
N GLN A 497 -7.71 -13.36 36.98
CA GLN A 497 -7.76 -12.65 38.26
C GLN A 497 -7.02 -13.43 39.35
N ARG A 498 -7.26 -14.75 39.47
CA ARG A 498 -6.51 -15.58 40.45
C ARG A 498 -5.01 -15.62 40.18
N LYS A 499 -4.58 -15.55 38.92
CA LYS A 499 -3.16 -15.44 38.58
C LYS A 499 -2.61 -14.06 38.95
N LEU A 500 -3.39 -13.01 38.74
CA LEU A 500 -3.06 -11.65 39.16
C LEU A 500 -2.88 -11.55 40.68
N ASP A 501 -3.80 -12.14 41.44
CA ASP A 501 -3.77 -12.11 42.91
C ASP A 501 -2.51 -12.82 43.45
N LYS A 502 -2.13 -13.96 42.85
CA LYS A 502 -0.87 -14.66 43.17
C LYS A 502 0.37 -13.84 42.81
N LEU A 503 0.29 -13.03 41.75
CA LEU A 503 1.40 -12.18 41.29
C LEU A 503 1.55 -10.94 42.18
N ALA A 504 0.45 -10.51 42.82
CA ALA A 504 0.47 -9.47 43.85
C ALA A 504 1.30 -9.89 45.07
N GLU A 505 1.29 -11.19 45.39
CA GLU A 505 2.03 -11.77 46.52
C GLU A 505 3.54 -11.94 46.22
N SER A 506 3.95 -12.02 44.94
CA SER A 506 5.34 -12.25 44.53
C SER A 506 6.20 -10.99 44.37
N GLY A 507 5.64 -9.79 44.55
CA GLY A 507 6.40 -8.54 44.68
C GLY A 507 6.76 -7.79 43.39
N ASP A 508 6.38 -8.27 42.20
CA ASP A 508 6.58 -7.53 40.93
C ASP A 508 5.43 -6.54 40.69
N GLN A 509 5.62 -5.30 41.14
CA GLN A 509 4.61 -4.25 41.03
C GLN A 509 4.29 -3.84 39.59
N HIS A 510 5.25 -3.94 38.67
CA HIS A 510 5.07 -3.47 37.30
C HIS A 510 4.29 -4.49 36.47
N GLU A 511 4.64 -5.78 36.58
CA GLU A 511 3.88 -6.84 35.92
C GLU A 511 2.46 -6.97 36.50
N TYR A 512 2.30 -6.76 37.82
CA TYR A 512 0.99 -6.72 38.46
C TYR A 512 0.10 -5.59 37.90
N GLN A 513 0.62 -4.36 37.80
CA GLN A 513 -0.13 -3.23 37.27
C GLN A 513 -0.55 -3.45 35.81
N HIS A 514 0.37 -3.92 34.96
CA HIS A 514 0.10 -4.18 33.55
C HIS A 514 -0.97 -5.26 33.35
N ARG A 515 -0.86 -6.41 34.04
CA ARG A 515 -1.87 -7.48 33.95
C ARG A 515 -3.22 -7.05 34.52
N ARG A 516 -3.24 -6.17 35.53
CA ARG A 516 -4.47 -5.63 36.13
C ARG A 516 -5.24 -4.77 35.14
N GLU A 517 -4.53 -3.92 34.40
CA GLU A 517 -5.14 -3.06 33.37
C GLU A 517 -5.68 -3.87 32.19
N LEU A 518 -4.92 -4.85 31.68
CA LEU A 518 -5.39 -5.75 30.63
C LEU A 518 -6.65 -6.53 31.03
N LEU A 519 -6.66 -7.05 32.27
CA LEU A 519 -7.81 -7.76 32.81
C LEU A 519 -9.02 -6.83 32.98
N ALA A 520 -8.80 -5.58 33.42
CA ALA A 520 -9.85 -4.56 33.53
C ALA A 520 -10.45 -4.20 32.16
N VAL A 521 -9.63 -4.06 31.11
CA VAL A 521 -10.11 -3.83 29.73
C VAL A 521 -10.94 -5.02 29.23
N ARG A 522 -10.47 -6.25 29.46
CA ARG A 522 -11.18 -7.47 29.06
C ARG A 522 -12.52 -7.62 29.79
N ALA A 523 -12.55 -7.36 31.10
CA ALA A 523 -13.77 -7.33 31.91
C ALA A 523 -14.75 -6.25 31.44
N ARG A 524 -14.25 -5.04 31.10
CA ARG A 524 -15.08 -3.96 30.57
C ARG A 524 -15.71 -4.32 29.23
N LYS A 525 -14.94 -4.87 28.28
CA LYS A 525 -15.47 -5.33 26.97
C LYS A 525 -16.53 -6.42 27.14
N LEU A 526 -16.38 -7.32 28.11
CA LEU A 526 -17.40 -8.33 28.41
C LEU A 526 -18.67 -7.69 28.99
N GLN A 527 -18.54 -6.75 29.93
CA GLN A 527 -19.68 -6.03 30.49
C GLN A 527 -20.41 -5.18 29.45
N GLU A 528 -19.70 -4.50 28.54
CA GLU A 528 -20.29 -3.72 27.45
C GLU A 528 -21.11 -4.61 26.50
N ARG A 529 -20.58 -5.79 26.14
CA ARG A 529 -21.33 -6.79 25.35
C ARG A 529 -22.59 -7.29 26.07
N LYS A 530 -22.51 -7.56 27.39
CA LYS A 530 -23.69 -7.93 28.20
C LYS A 530 -24.74 -6.83 28.22
N ARG A 531 -24.34 -5.58 28.46
CA ARG A 531 -25.22 -4.40 28.45
C ARG A 531 -25.90 -4.18 27.10
N HIS A 532 -25.15 -4.31 26.00
CA HIS A 532 -25.72 -4.16 24.66
C HIS A 532 -26.83 -5.19 24.40
N ARG A 533 -26.63 -6.45 24.84
CA ARG A 533 -27.66 -7.49 24.71
C ARG A 533 -28.85 -7.30 25.61
N GLU A 534 -28.65 -6.89 26.85
CA GLU A 534 -29.76 -6.55 27.75
C GLU A 534 -30.61 -5.42 27.16
N ALA A 535 -29.97 -4.40 26.56
CA ALA A 535 -30.65 -3.33 25.85
C ALA A 535 -31.41 -3.82 24.60
N GLU A 536 -30.83 -4.73 23.82
CA GLU A 536 -31.51 -5.32 22.65
C GLU A 536 -32.69 -6.22 23.05
N GLU A 537 -32.54 -7.00 24.14
CA GLU A 537 -33.62 -7.80 24.72
C GLU A 537 -34.74 -6.90 25.26
N ALA A 538 -34.41 -5.80 25.95
CA ALA A 538 -35.37 -4.82 26.44
C ALA A 538 -36.15 -4.18 25.27
N ARG A 539 -35.45 -3.70 24.23
CA ARG A 539 -36.08 -3.17 23.00
C ARG A 539 -37.00 -4.18 22.32
N ARG A 540 -36.64 -5.46 22.33
CA ARG A 540 -37.48 -6.54 21.80
C ARG A 540 -38.73 -6.78 22.64
N ARG A 541 -38.62 -6.76 23.98
CA ARG A 541 -39.77 -6.87 24.88
C ARG A 541 -40.74 -5.70 24.70
N GLU A 542 -40.20 -4.49 24.61
CA GLU A 542 -40.96 -3.27 24.39
C GLU A 542 -41.69 -3.29 23.04
N LYS A 543 -41.03 -3.72 21.96
CA LYS A 543 -41.68 -3.93 20.65
C LYS A 543 -42.79 -4.99 20.70
N LYS A 544 -42.60 -6.07 21.46
CA LYS A 544 -43.62 -7.12 21.63
C LYS A 544 -44.82 -6.61 22.44
N GLU A 545 -44.59 -5.87 23.51
CA GLU A 545 -45.65 -5.25 24.30
C GLU A 545 -46.40 -4.19 23.51
N LYS A 546 -45.70 -3.36 22.72
CA LYS A 546 -46.32 -2.38 21.83
C LYS A 546 -47.24 -3.07 20.82
N LYS A 547 -46.76 -4.12 20.14
CA LYS A 547 -47.59 -4.92 19.23
C LYS A 547 -48.79 -5.58 19.93
N LYS A 548 -48.62 -6.04 21.17
CA LYS A 548 -49.70 -6.66 21.95
C LYS A 548 -50.76 -5.62 22.36
N LYS A 549 -50.35 -4.39 22.72
CA LYS A 549 -51.25 -3.26 23.01
C LYS A 549 -51.96 -2.76 21.76
N GLU A 550 -51.27 -2.65 20.63
CA GLU A 550 -51.86 -2.29 19.33
C GLU A 550 -52.91 -3.31 18.89
N HIS A 551 -52.63 -4.61 19.05
CA HIS A 551 -53.59 -5.67 18.75
C HIS A 551 -54.79 -5.69 19.71
N ALA A 552 -54.60 -5.32 20.98
CA ALA A 552 -55.68 -5.22 21.97
C ALA A 552 -56.53 -3.95 21.82
N ALA A 553 -56.04 -2.93 21.10
CA ALA A 553 -56.80 -1.71 20.79
C ALA A 553 -57.57 -1.80 19.45
N GLN A 554 -57.32 -2.84 18.66
CA GLN A 554 -58.01 -3.13 17.39
C GLN A 554 -59.09 -4.22 17.52
N GLN A 555 -59.21 -4.82 18.70
CA GLN A 555 -60.32 -5.69 19.12
C GLN A 555 -61.23 -4.91 20.04
#